data_AF-A0A357Y9D7-F1
#
_entry.id   AF-A0A357Y9D7-F1
#
_cell.length_a   1.000
_cell.length_b   1.000
_cell.length_c   1.000
_cell.angle_alpha   90.00
_cell.angle_beta   90.00
_cell.angle_gamma   90.00
#
_symmetry.space_group_name_H-M   'P 1'
#
loop_
_entity.id
_entity.type
_entity.pdbx_description
1 polymer ?
#
loop_
_entity_poly.entity_id
_entity_poly.type
_entity_poly.pdbx_seq_one_letter_code
_entity_poly.pdbx_strand_id
1 'polypeptide(L)' 'MTFGWAFLALFLSLYAIFSLAVIWHLNTYSFSRSAKWVTRFFVLAALILGVFAILLFGQINWAQLINYAQS' A
#
# COMPACT_ATOMS: atom_id res chain seq x y z
N MET A 1 11.10 -4.86 17.18
CA MET A 1 9.89 -4.15 16.72
C MET A 1 10.17 -3.14 15.61
N THR A 2 11.18 -2.28 15.73
CA THR A 2 11.52 -1.20 14.77
C THR A 2 11.73 -1.65 13.32
N PHE A 3 12.32 -2.82 13.07
CA PHE A 3 12.64 -3.29 11.72
C PHE A 3 11.39 -3.59 10.86
N GLY A 4 10.36 -4.22 11.45
CA GLY A 4 9.10 -4.52 10.76
C GLY A 4 8.33 -3.25 10.38
N TRP A 5 8.32 -2.25 11.27
CA TRP A 5 7.71 -0.96 11.00
C TRP A 5 8.48 -0.15 9.93
N ALA A 6 9.81 -0.23 9.91
CA ALA A 6 10.61 0.39 8.85
C ALA A 6 10.33 -0.23 7.47
N PHE A 7 10.19 -1.56 7.42
CA PHE A 7 9.81 -2.24 6.18
C PHE A 7 8.39 -1.89 5.73
N LEU A 8 7.43 -1.83 6.67
CA LEU A 8 6.07 -1.38 6.38
C LEU A 8 6.04 0.06 5.84
N ALA A 9 6.81 0.97 6.44
CA ALA A 9 6.90 2.35 5.99
C ALA A 9 7.45 2.45 4.56
N LEU A 10 8.46 1.66 4.23
CA LEU A 10 9.02 1.58 2.88
C LEU A 10 7.99 1.01 1.89
N PHE A 11 7.30 -0.06 2.25
CA PHE A 11 6.23 -0.66 1.45
C PHE A 11 5.11 0.36 1.18
N LEU A 12 4.59 1.02 2.22
CA LEU A 12 3.53 2.03 2.10
C LEU A 12 3.98 3.24 1.27
N SER A 13 5.25 3.64 1.35
CA SER A 13 5.80 4.74 0.55
C SER A 13 5.83 4.39 -0.94
N LEU A 14 6.36 3.20 -1.29
CA LEU A 14 6.36 2.71 -2.67
C LEU A 14 4.94 2.53 -3.20
N TYR A 15 4.05 1.99 -2.36
CA TYR A 15 2.65 1.80 -2.66
C TYR A 15 1.92 3.11 -2.96
N ALA A 16 2.18 4.15 -2.17
CA ALA A 16 1.64 5.48 -2.40
C ALA A 16 2.12 6.07 -3.73
N ILE A 17 3.41 5.95 -4.04
CA ILE A 17 3.98 6.43 -5.31
C ILE A 17 3.32 5.73 -6.50
N PHE A 18 3.19 4.40 -6.46
CA PHE A 18 2.53 3.63 -7.51
C PHE A 18 1.05 4.03 -7.66
N SER A 19 0.34 4.17 -6.54
CA SER A 19 -1.07 4.58 -6.55
C SER A 19 -1.23 5.96 -7.18
N LEU A 20 -0.33 6.91 -6.86
CA LEU A 20 -0.34 8.25 -7.44
C LEU A 20 -0.07 8.23 -8.95
N ALA A 21 0.88 7.39 -9.40
CA ALA A 21 1.19 7.23 -10.82
C ALA A 21 -0.01 6.67 -11.60
N VAL A 22 -0.73 5.69 -11.05
CA VAL A 22 -1.96 5.15 -11.64
C VAL A 22 -3.06 6.22 -11.71
N ILE A 23 -3.27 6.97 -10.63
CA ILE A 23 -4.25 8.06 -10.60
C ILE A 23 -3.90 9.13 -11.64
N TRP A 24 -2.63 9.53 -11.71
CA TRP A 24 -2.15 10.49 -12.70
C TRP A 24 -2.41 9.99 -14.14
N HIS A 25 -2.05 8.74 -14.42
CA HIS A 25 -2.27 8.10 -15.72
C HIS A 25 -3.76 8.07 -16.08
N LEU A 26 -4.62 7.64 -15.17
CA LEU A 26 -6.08 7.62 -15.40
C LEU A 26 -6.64 9.03 -15.63
N ASN A 27 -6.09 10.04 -14.94
CA ASN A 27 -6.51 11.43 -15.10
C ASN A 27 -6.08 12.03 -16.45
N THR A 28 -5.01 11.53 -17.08
CA THR A 28 -4.68 11.92 -18.46
C THR A 28 -5.78 11.53 -19.47
N TYR A 29 -6.56 10.50 -19.18
CA TYR A 29 -7.74 10.09 -19.95
C TYR A 29 -9.07 10.67 -19.41
N SER A 30 -9.02 11.78 -18.67
CA SER A 30 -10.13 12.39 -17.91
C SER A 30 -11.39 12.76 -18.72
N PHE A 31 -11.33 12.71 -20.05
CA PHE A 31 -12.48 12.93 -20.93
C PHE A 31 -13.50 11.78 -20.90
N SER A 32 -13.12 10.58 -20.43
CA SER A 32 -14.03 9.43 -20.27
C SER A 32 -14.69 9.40 -18.89
N ARG A 33 -16.03 9.28 -18.84
CA ARG A 33 -16.78 9.02 -17.58
C ARG A 33 -16.30 7.74 -16.88
N SER A 34 -15.85 6.74 -17.65
CA SER A 34 -15.29 5.50 -17.12
C SER A 34 -14.00 5.78 -16.33
N ALA A 35 -13.09 6.59 -16.87
CA ALA A 35 -11.82 6.93 -16.21
C ALA A 35 -12.01 7.59 -14.83
N LYS A 36 -13.02 8.46 -14.68
CA LYS A 36 -13.33 9.13 -13.40
C LYS A 36 -13.80 8.14 -12.32
N TRP A 37 -14.66 7.19 -12.69
CA TRP A 37 -15.14 6.17 -11.74
C TRP A 37 -14.04 5.18 -11.37
N VAL A 38 -13.26 4.73 -12.36
CA VAL A 38 -12.10 3.84 -12.15
C VAL A 38 -11.08 4.48 -11.22
N THR A 39 -10.79 5.78 -11.38
CA THR A 39 -9.88 6.51 -10.48
C THR A 39 -10.38 6.51 -9.04
N ARG A 40 -11.67 6.80 -8.82
CA ARG A 40 -12.28 6.78 -7.47
C ARG A 40 -12.22 5.38 -6.85
N PHE A 41 -12.52 4.35 -7.63
CA PHE A 41 -12.42 2.96 -7.20
C PHE A 41 -10.99 2.61 -6.79
N PHE A 42 -9.99 3.01 -7.59
CA PHE A 42 -8.58 2.79 -7.27
C PHE A 42 -8.15 3.48 -5.98
N VAL A 43 -8.58 4.73 -5.76
CA VAL A 43 -8.29 5.46 -4.52
C VAL A 43 -8.88 4.73 -3.30
N LEU A 44 -10.15 4.30 -3.40
CA LEU A 44 -10.81 3.59 -2.30
C LEU A 44 -10.14 2.24 -2.02
N ALA A 45 -9.86 1.46 -3.07
CA ALA A 45 -9.15 0.19 -2.97
C ALA A 45 -7.76 0.40 -2.33
N ALA A 46 -7.07 1.48 -2.69
CA ALA A 46 -5.76 1.77 -2.15
C ALA A 46 -5.77 2.11 -0.66
N LEU A 47 -6.77 2.87 -0.21
CA LEU A 47 -6.96 3.14 1.21
C LEU A 47 -7.25 1.86 2.00
N ILE A 48 -8.14 1.02 1.49
CA ILE A 48 -8.50 -0.25 2.15
C ILE A 48 -7.28 -1.16 2.26
N LEU A 49 -6.52 -1.34 1.16
CA LEU A 49 -5.32 -2.17 1.16
C LEU A 49 -4.23 -1.61 2.08
N GLY A 50 -4.07 -0.28 2.15
CA GLY A 50 -3.14 0.36 3.07
C GLY A 50 -3.48 0.10 4.53
N VAL A 51 -4.75 0.24 4.92
CA VAL A 51 -5.21 -0.09 6.28
C VAL A 51 -5.02 -1.58 6.58
N PHE A 52 -5.36 -2.45 5.63
CA PHE A 52 -5.20 -3.89 5.78
C PHE A 52 -3.74 -4.29 5.98
N ALA A 53 -2.82 -3.67 5.23
CA ALA A 53 -1.38 -3.89 5.37
C ALA A 53 -0.90 -3.50 6.77
N ILE A 54 -1.33 -2.36 7.32
CA ILE A 54 -0.98 -1.93 8.68
C ILE A 54 -1.47 -2.93 9.73
N LEU A 55 -2.73 -3.36 9.64
CA LEU A 55 -3.33 -4.29 10.59
C LEU A 55 -2.62 -5.66 10.58
N LEU A 56 -2.35 -6.20 9.40
CA LEU A 56 -1.63 -7.47 9.27
C LEU A 56 -0.19 -7.37 9.78
N PHE A 57 0.54 -6.30 9.44
CA PHE A 57 1.92 -6.12 9.90
C PHE A 57 2.03 -5.97 11.42
N GLY A 58 1.03 -5.35 12.05
CA GLY A 58 0.97 -5.19 13.50
C GLY A 58 0.79 -6.51 14.25
N GLN A 59 0.24 -7.54 13.61
CA GLN A 59 0.02 -8.86 14.23
C GLN A 59 1.25 -9.78 14.18
N ILE A 60 2.27 -9.44 13.36
CA ILE A 60 3.46 -10.27 13.20
C ILE A 60 4.37 -10.12 14.43
N ASN A 61 4.74 -11.25 15.05
CA ASN A 61 5.77 -11.27 16.08
C ASN A 61 7.17 -11.19 15.45
N TRP A 62 7.60 -9.97 15.17
CA TRP A 62 8.86 -9.68 14.49
C TRP A 62 10.10 -10.24 15.20
N ALA A 63 10.10 -10.32 16.54
CA ALA A 63 11.23 -10.87 17.28
C ALA A 63 11.40 -12.37 17.00
N GLN A 64 10.29 -13.11 16.99
CA GLN A 64 10.29 -14.53 16.72
C GLN A 64 10.68 -14.82 15.26
N LEU A 65 10.17 -14.03 14.30
CA LEU A 65 10.50 -14.18 12.88
C LEU A 65 11.99 -13.96 12.60
N ILE A 66 12.61 -12.97 13.24
CA ILE A 66 14.05 -12.69 13.07
C ILE A 66 14.89 -13.85 13.61
N ASN A 67 14.53 -14.40 14.77
CA ASN A 67 15.24 -15.53 15.36
C ASN A 67 15.17 -16.78 14.45
N TYR A 68 14.03 -17.04 13.79
CA TYR A 68 13.93 -18.11 12.80
C TYR A 68 14.74 -17.87 11.53
N ALA A 69 14.91 -16.62 11.11
CA ALA A 69 15.70 -16.30 9.91
C ALA A 69 17.22 -16.41 10.13
N GLN A 70 17.66 -16.48 11.39
CA GLN A 70 19.07 -16.57 11.78
C GLN A 70 19.52 -17.99 12.16
N SER A 71 18.59 -18.94 12.29
CA SER A 71 18.84 -20.37 12.52
C SER A 71 18.92 -21.14 11.21
#